data_AF-A0A7K0LZH6-F1
#
_entry.id   AF-A0A7K0LZH6-F1
#
_cell.length_a   1.000
_cell.length_b   1.000
_cell.length_c   1.000
_cell.angle_alpha   90.00
_cell.angle_beta   90.00
_cell.angle_gamma   90.00
#
_symmetry.space_group_name_H-M   'P 1'
#
loop_
_entity.id
_entity.type
_entity.pdbx_description
1 polymer ?
#
loop_
_entity_poly.entity_id
_entity_poly.type
_entity_poly.pdbx_seq_one_letter_code
_entity_poly.pdbx_strand_id
1 'polypeptide(L)' 'MNQVSGGLMGVSVVLPILNEERDLRESISAILAQNYSGAFEVILALGPSRDRTNEIAKELA' A
#
# COMPACT_ATOMS: atom_id res chain seq x y z
N MET A 1 14.60 -30.49 -20.35
CA MET A 1 14.50 -29.02 -20.16
C MET A 1 13.72 -28.77 -18.88
N ASN A 2 14.39 -28.27 -17.84
CA ASN A 2 13.76 -27.99 -16.56
C ASN A 2 12.96 -26.69 -16.68
N GLN A 3 11.63 -26.80 -16.76
CA GLN A 3 10.74 -25.64 -16.77
C GLN A 3 10.74 -25.05 -15.36
N VAL A 4 11.48 -23.96 -15.14
CA VAL A 4 11.23 -23.11 -13.98
C VAL A 4 9.89 -22.41 -14.25
N SER A 5 8.81 -22.91 -13.66
CA SER A 5 7.56 -22.16 -13.58
C SER A 5 7.88 -20.88 -12.81
N GLY A 6 8.12 -19.78 -13.53
CA GLY A 6 8.40 -18.47 -12.94
C GLY A 6 7.14 -17.95 -12.26
N GLY A 7 6.90 -18.40 -11.03
CA GLY A 7 5.88 -17.79 -10.18
C GLY A 7 6.22 -16.31 -9.97
N LEU A 8 5.21 -15.45 -10.06
CA LEU A 8 5.35 -14.03 -9.75
C LEU A 8 5.80 -13.87 -8.30
N MET A 9 6.85 -13.07 -8.08
CA MET A 9 7.37 -12.80 -6.74
C MET A 9 6.34 -12.05 -5.90
N GLY A 10 6.36 -12.21 -4.57
CA GLY A 10 5.61 -11.32 -3.70
C GLY A 10 6.14 -9.88 -3.78
N VAL A 11 5.25 -8.89 -3.67
CA VAL A 11 5.59 -7.46 -3.61
C VAL A 11 5.03 -6.87 -2.32
N SER A 12 5.89 -6.16 -1.60
CA SER A 12 5.51 -5.36 -0.43
C SER A 12 5.68 -3.88 -0.74
N VAL A 13 4.62 -3.10 -0.58
CA VAL A 13 4.64 -1.65 -0.75
C VAL A 13 4.63 -0.98 0.62
N VAL A 14 5.68 -0.23 0.95
CA VAL A 14 5.73 0.57 2.18
C VAL A 14 5.42 2.02 1.84
N LEU A 15 4.36 2.57 2.44
CA LEU A 15 3.94 3.95 2.22
C LEU A 15 4.25 4.80 3.45
N PRO A 16 5.32 5.62 3.43
CA PRO A 16 5.56 6.62 4.46
C PRO A 16 4.53 7.75 4.34
N ILE A 17 3.87 8.09 5.44
CA ILE A 17 2.72 8.99 5.45
C ILE A 17 2.92 10.08 6.51
N LEU A 18 2.74 11.35 6.14
CA LEU A 18 2.76 12.49 7.05
C LEU A 18 1.84 13.60 6.54
N ASN A 19 0.78 13.91 7.27
CA ASN A 19 -0.21 14.94 6.91
C ASN A 19 -0.82 14.76 5.51
N GLU A 20 -1.26 13.55 5.20
CA GLU A 20 -1.84 13.14 3.91
C GLU A 20 -3.37 13.01 3.98
N GLU A 21 -4.06 13.82 4.79
CA GLU A 21 -5.52 13.74 4.95
C GLU A 21 -6.27 13.79 3.61
N ARG A 22 -5.74 14.58 2.67
CA ARG A 22 -6.36 14.81 1.36
C ARG A 22 -6.20 13.65 0.40
N ASP A 23 -5.02 13.04 0.38
CA ASP A 23 -4.59 12.16 -0.72
C ASP A 23 -4.44 10.69 -0.29
N LEU A 24 -4.51 10.39 1.02
CA LEU A 24 -4.28 9.03 1.55
C LEU A 24 -5.24 8.00 0.95
N ARG A 25 -6.55 8.29 0.88
CA ARG A 25 -7.54 7.33 0.33
C ARG A 25 -7.31 7.03 -1.15
N GLU A 26 -7.03 8.07 -1.93
CA GLU A 26 -6.77 7.93 -3.37
C GLU A 26 -5.48 7.17 -3.61
N SER A 27 -4.41 7.50 -2.86
CA SER A 27 -3.12 6.82 -2.94
C SER A 27 -3.25 5.31 -2.67
N ILE A 28 -3.95 4.92 -1.60
CA ILE A 28 -4.19 3.50 -1.30
C ILE A 28 -5.04 2.84 -2.37
N SER A 29 -6.10 3.50 -2.85
CA SER A 29 -6.94 2.97 -3.92
C SER A 29 -6.15 2.72 -5.19
N ALA A 30 -5.25 3.64 -5.57
CA ALA A 30 -4.39 3.51 -6.74
C ALA A 30 -3.40 2.34 -6.58
N ILE A 31 -2.82 2.16 -5.40
CA ILE A 31 -1.90 1.05 -5.11
C ILE A 31 -2.62 -0.31 -5.17
N LEU A 32 -3.87 -0.38 -4.68
CA LEU A 32 -4.65 -1.62 -4.70
C LEU A 32 -5.26 -1.95 -6.07
N ALA A 33 -5.45 -0.95 -6.93
CA ALA A 33 -5.98 -1.13 -8.29
C ALA A 33 -4.97 -1.71 -9.29
N GLN A 34 -3.74 -2.02 -8.85
CA GLN A 34 -2.69 -2.54 -9.73
C GLN A 34 -3.03 -3.95 -10.22
N ASN A 35 -2.85 -4.20 -11.51
CA ASN A 35 -3.04 -5.51 -12.12
C ASN A 35 -1.79 -6.39 -11.94
N TYR A 36 -1.47 -6.73 -10.69
CA TYR A 36 -0.36 -7.62 -10.34
C TYR A 36 -0.90 -8.96 -9.84
N SER A 37 -0.53 -10.06 -10.52
CA SER A 37 -1.06 -11.40 -10.20
C SER A 37 -0.23 -12.17 -9.17
N GLY A 38 0.83 -11.57 -8.62
CA GLY A 38 1.59 -12.14 -7.51
C GLY A 38 1.05 -11.69 -6.15
N ALA A 39 1.57 -12.27 -5.06
CA ALA A 39 1.21 -11.84 -3.71
C ALA A 39 1.55 -10.36 -3.51
N PHE A 40 0.66 -9.62 -2.85
CA PHE A 40 0.76 -8.17 -2.73
C PHE A 40 0.32 -7.72 -1.33
N GLU A 41 1.13 -6.89 -0.67
CA GLU A 41 0.80 -6.29 0.62
C GLU A 41 1.15 -4.80 0.65
N VAL A 42 0.41 -4.03 1.44
CA VAL A 42 0.63 -2.59 1.64
C VAL A 42 0.82 -2.33 3.13
N ILE A 43 1.90 -1.64 3.49
CA ILE A 43 2.30 -1.33 4.86
C ILE A 43 2.31 0.19 5.02
N LEU A 44 1.50 0.72 5.93
CA LEU A 44 1.42 2.16 6.20
C LEU A 44 2.39 2.56 7.32
N ALA A 45 3.41 3.35 6.98
CA ALA A 45 4.38 3.87 7.93
C ALA A 45 3.99 5.30 8.36
N LEU A 46 3.18 5.39 9.42
CA LEU A 46 2.63 6.67 9.91
C LEU A 46 3.67 7.49 10.68
N GLY A 47 3.94 8.71 10.21
CA GLY A 47 4.63 9.76 10.95
C GLY A 47 3.72 10.54 11.91
N PRO A 48 4.25 11.51 12.66
CA PRO A 48 3.50 12.32 13.62
C PRO A 48 2.62 13.37 12.93
N SER A 49 1.57 12.91 12.24
CA SER A 49 0.61 13.78 11.55
C SER A 49 -0.19 14.63 12.54
N ARG A 50 -0.54 15.85 12.13
CA ARG A 50 -1.28 16.86 12.92
C ARG A 50 -2.69 17.13 12.38
N ASP A 51 -3.06 16.46 11.30
CA ASP A 51 -4.35 16.48 10.65
C ASP A 51 -5.08 15.13 10.86
N ARG A 52 -6.13 14.84 10.09
CA ARG A 52 -6.92 13.61 10.24
C ARG A 52 -6.29 12.38 9.58
N THR A 53 -5.06 12.45 9.11
CA THR A 53 -4.35 11.32 8.45
C THR A 53 -4.44 10.02 9.26
N ASN A 54 -4.21 10.09 10.58
CA ASN A 54 -4.21 8.90 11.42
C ASN A 54 -5.61 8.31 11.64
N GLU A 55 -6.66 9.14 11.59
CA GLU A 55 -8.05 8.67 11.61
C GLU A 55 -8.35 7.91 10.31
N ILE A 56 -7.98 8.51 9.18
CA ILE A 56 -8.20 7.92 7.85
C ILE A 56 -7.42 6.60 7.72
N ALA A 57 -6.17 6.56 8.17
CA ALA A 57 -5.37 5.33 8.14
C ALA A 57 -5.99 4.19 8.97
N LYS A 58 -6.65 4.50 10.10
CA LYS A 58 -7.37 3.51 10.90
C LYS A 58 -8.66 3.03 10.24
N GLU A 59 -9.33 3.87 9.47
CA GLU A 59 -10.53 3.46 8.72
C GLU A 59 -10.19 2.52 7.55
N LEU A 60 -8.95 2.56 7.06
CA LEU A 60 -8.47 1.77 5.91
C LEU A 60 -7.80 0.44 6.30
N ALA A 61 -7.48 0.23 7.58
CA ALA A 61 -6.77 -0.94 8.12
C ALA A 61 -7.73 -1.95 8.77
#